data_AF-A0A7K4H2G0-F1
#
_entry.id   AF-A0A7K4H2G0-F1
#
_cell.length_a   1.000
_cell.length_b   1.000
_cell.length_c   1.000
_cell.angle_alpha   90.00
_cell.angle_beta   90.00
_cell.angle_gamma   90.00
#
_symmetry.space_group_name_H-M   'P 1'
#
loop_
_entity.id
_entity.type
_entity.pdbx_description
1 polymer ?
#
loop_
_entity_poly.entity_id
_entity_poly.type
_entity_poly.pdbx_seq_one_letter_code
_entity_poly.pdbx_strand_id
1 'polypeptide(L)'
;MSEENKYRNRYIYKETYEAAIGTFALAIVFLFVAILSLFFRSFEIEFIGLASWGFWLFIPAFFIFLGGFSQLYRNYKYKQVVKSALAQRNFQGTYKLEHIALEIGMKPKILLNVLLDLRTNGIIKYSFDAETGKIILGQPITYQPATEYVPPAKKLETPLPTEGKNYCVYCGHKMEAGGNFCPNCGSNL
;
A
#
# COMPACT_ATOMS: atom_id res chain seq x y z
N MET A 1 -37.05 -5.25 10.94
CA MET A 1 -36.15 -5.52 9.79
C MET A 1 -36.58 -4.57 8.67
N SER A 2 -35.90 -3.43 8.51
CA SER A 2 -36.37 -2.34 7.61
C SER A 2 -36.18 -2.69 6.14
N GLU A 3 -37.03 -2.13 5.27
CA GLU A 3 -37.03 -2.36 3.81
C GLU A 3 -35.68 -2.04 3.13
N GLU A 4 -34.84 -1.23 3.77
CA GLU A 4 -33.50 -0.84 3.29
C GLU A 4 -32.56 -2.05 3.11
N ASN A 5 -32.78 -3.15 3.85
CA ASN A 5 -31.98 -4.37 3.72
C ASN A 5 -32.35 -5.23 2.50
N LYS A 6 -33.52 -5.04 1.87
CA LYS A 6 -34.01 -5.91 0.78
C LYS A 6 -33.31 -5.69 -0.57
N TYR A 7 -32.54 -4.61 -0.69
CA TYR A 7 -31.85 -4.21 -1.92
C TYR A 7 -30.32 -4.31 -1.85
N ARG A 8 -29.73 -4.56 -0.66
CA ARG A 8 -28.27 -4.62 -0.47
C ARG A 8 -27.55 -5.67 -1.31
N ASN A 9 -28.24 -6.72 -1.78
CA ASN A 9 -27.59 -7.87 -2.41
C ASN A 9 -27.73 -8.00 -3.93
N ARG A 10 -28.37 -7.05 -4.64
CA ARG A 10 -28.75 -7.29 -6.04
C ARG A 10 -27.68 -7.00 -7.10
N TYR A 11 -26.66 -6.17 -6.83
CA TYR A 11 -25.69 -5.78 -7.87
C TYR A 11 -24.26 -5.54 -7.35
N ILE A 12 -23.83 -6.31 -6.34
CA ILE A 12 -22.48 -6.16 -5.80
C ILE A 12 -21.52 -7.06 -6.58
N TYR A 13 -20.60 -6.47 -7.34
CA TYR A 13 -19.45 -7.21 -7.87
C TYR A 13 -18.65 -7.81 -6.69
N LYS A 14 -18.50 -9.14 -6.70
CA LYS A 14 -17.87 -9.91 -5.61
C LYS A 14 -16.35 -9.75 -5.56
N GLU A 15 -15.75 -9.22 -6.62
CA GLU A 15 -14.29 -9.23 -6.86
C GLU A 15 -13.51 -8.34 -5.89
N THR A 16 -12.34 -8.82 -5.45
CA THR A 16 -11.47 -8.15 -4.48
C THR A 16 -10.48 -7.20 -5.16
N TYR A 17 -10.29 -6.02 -4.57
CA TYR A 17 -9.24 -5.08 -4.94
C TYR A 17 -7.97 -5.46 -4.17
N GLU A 18 -7.00 -6.05 -4.86
CA GLU A 18 -5.74 -6.49 -4.27
C GLU A 18 -4.56 -6.03 -5.13
N ALA A 19 -3.43 -5.74 -4.50
CA ALA A 19 -2.19 -5.39 -5.16
C ALA A 19 -1.56 -6.64 -5.79
N ALA A 20 -1.35 -6.62 -7.11
CA ALA A 20 -0.80 -7.75 -7.88
C ALA A 20 0.73 -7.94 -7.70
N ILE A 21 1.37 -7.24 -6.76
CA ILE A 21 2.84 -7.17 -6.66
C ILE A 21 3.46 -8.56 -6.49
N GLY A 22 2.84 -9.42 -5.67
CA GLY A 22 3.34 -10.78 -5.43
C GLY A 22 3.28 -11.69 -6.67
N THR A 23 2.22 -11.57 -7.50
CA THR A 23 2.08 -12.42 -8.69
C THR A 23 3.09 -12.03 -9.77
N PHE A 24 3.34 -10.73 -9.95
CA PHE A 24 4.38 -10.26 -10.88
C PHE A 24 5.79 -10.61 -10.42
N ALA A 25 6.10 -10.47 -9.11
CA ALA A 25 7.41 -10.84 -8.59
C ALA A 25 7.73 -12.32 -8.86
N LEU A 26 6.75 -13.20 -8.61
CA LEU A 26 6.88 -14.62 -8.91
C LEU A 26 7.08 -14.85 -10.42
N ALA A 27 6.26 -14.23 -11.27
CA ALA A 27 6.39 -14.37 -12.73
C ALA A 27 7.77 -13.97 -13.25
N ILE A 28 8.34 -12.88 -12.71
CA ILE A 28 9.68 -12.39 -13.06
C ILE A 28 10.76 -13.39 -12.65
N VAL A 29 10.65 -14.00 -11.46
CA VAL A 29 11.61 -15.03 -11.02
C VAL A 29 11.58 -16.23 -11.97
N PHE A 30 10.39 -16.75 -12.30
CA PHE A 30 10.26 -17.86 -13.24
C PHE A 30 10.82 -17.53 -14.63
N LEU A 31 10.53 -16.33 -15.12
CA LEU A 31 11.04 -15.84 -16.40
C LEU A 31 12.58 -15.68 -16.38
N PHE A 32 13.14 -15.17 -15.27
CA PHE A 32 14.59 -15.04 -15.09
C PHE A 32 15.30 -16.40 -15.12
N VAL A 33 14.76 -17.39 -14.40
CA VAL A 33 15.31 -18.76 -14.41
C VAL A 33 15.19 -19.38 -15.80
N ALA A 34 14.09 -19.13 -16.51
CA ALA A 34 13.90 -19.63 -17.87
C ALA A 34 14.88 -18.99 -18.89
N ILE A 35 15.20 -17.70 -18.73
CA ILE A 35 16.23 -17.03 -19.53
C ILE A 35 17.64 -17.57 -19.21
N LEU A 36 17.97 -17.76 -17.93
CA LEU A 36 19.25 -18.37 -17.53
C LEU A 36 19.41 -19.78 -18.09
N SER A 37 18.33 -20.56 -18.16
CA SER A 37 18.32 -21.88 -18.79
C SER A 37 18.73 -21.82 -20.27
N LEU A 38 18.21 -20.85 -21.02
CA LEU A 38 18.60 -20.62 -22.42
C LEU A 38 20.07 -20.21 -22.55
N PHE A 39 20.55 -19.37 -21.64
CA PHE A 39 21.96 -18.97 -21.60
C PHE A 39 22.86 -20.17 -21.35
N PHE A 40 22.61 -20.98 -20.33
CA PHE A 40 23.43 -22.17 -20.05
C PHE A 40 23.39 -23.20 -21.19
N ARG A 41 22.23 -23.38 -21.83
CA ARG A 41 22.13 -24.21 -23.03
C ARG A 41 22.97 -23.68 -24.19
N SER A 42 23.10 -22.36 -24.33
CA SER A 42 23.91 -21.74 -25.39
C SER A 42 25.42 -21.86 -25.18
N PHE A 43 25.88 -22.00 -23.94
CA PHE A 43 27.31 -22.13 -23.60
C PHE A 43 27.72 -23.56 -23.23
N GLU A 44 26.84 -24.54 -23.46
CA GLU A 44 27.05 -25.96 -23.13
C GLU A 44 27.44 -26.21 -21.66
N ILE A 45 26.99 -25.32 -20.75
CA ILE A 45 27.25 -25.45 -19.32
C ILE A 45 26.20 -26.39 -18.73
N GLU A 46 26.60 -27.61 -18.37
CA GLU A 46 25.74 -28.59 -17.70
C GLU A 46 25.57 -28.26 -16.21
N PHE A 47 24.71 -27.28 -15.93
CA PHE A 47 24.30 -26.97 -14.56
C PHE A 47 23.02 -27.73 -14.21
N ILE A 48 23.13 -28.76 -13.34
CA ILE A 48 22.04 -29.42 -12.57
C ILE A 48 20.69 -29.55 -13.33
N GLY A 49 20.69 -30.05 -14.57
CA GLY A 49 19.46 -30.25 -15.36
C GLY A 49 18.66 -28.97 -15.70
N LEU A 50 19.20 -27.80 -15.36
CA LEU A 50 18.57 -26.49 -15.50
C LEU A 50 18.47 -26.08 -16.97
N ALA A 51 19.41 -26.53 -17.82
CA ALA A 51 19.38 -26.35 -19.26
C ALA A 51 18.18 -27.06 -19.95
N SER A 52 17.74 -28.21 -19.39
CA SER A 52 16.65 -29.00 -19.97
C SER A 52 15.29 -28.69 -19.35
N TRP A 53 15.25 -28.52 -18.02
CA TRP A 53 13.98 -28.29 -17.30
C TRP A 53 13.60 -26.80 -17.23
N GLY A 54 14.57 -25.89 -17.23
CA GLY A 54 14.32 -24.45 -17.11
C GLY A 54 13.54 -23.87 -18.29
N PHE A 55 13.63 -24.44 -19.50
CA PHE A 55 12.80 -24.04 -20.64
C PHE A 55 11.29 -24.20 -20.37
N TRP A 56 10.90 -25.23 -19.61
CA TRP A 56 9.49 -25.46 -19.28
C TRP A 56 8.90 -24.39 -18.35
N LEU A 57 9.74 -23.61 -17.66
CA LEU A 57 9.29 -22.54 -16.76
C LEU A 57 8.70 -21.33 -17.51
N PHE A 58 8.88 -21.21 -18.83
CA PHE A 58 8.20 -20.19 -19.63
C PHE A 58 6.68 -20.35 -19.61
N ILE A 59 6.17 -21.58 -19.60
CA ILE A 59 4.73 -21.87 -19.62
C ILE A 59 4.04 -21.34 -18.35
N PRO A 60 4.44 -21.71 -17.12
CA PRO A 60 3.82 -21.15 -15.92
C PRO A 60 4.06 -19.65 -15.78
N ALA A 61 5.24 -19.13 -16.16
CA ALA A 61 5.48 -17.69 -16.16
C ALA A 61 4.45 -16.93 -17.02
N PHE A 62 4.18 -17.43 -18.23
CA PHE A 62 3.21 -16.83 -19.16
C PHE A 62 1.79 -16.76 -18.56
N PHE A 63 1.30 -17.84 -17.97
CA PHE A 63 -0.03 -17.84 -17.34
C PHE A 63 -0.11 -16.93 -16.11
N ILE A 64 0.95 -16.85 -15.31
CA ILE A 64 1.01 -15.93 -14.17
C ILE A 64 0.96 -14.47 -14.67
N PHE A 65 1.69 -14.15 -15.76
CA PHE A 65 1.61 -12.82 -16.38
C PHE A 65 0.19 -12.49 -16.85
N LEU A 66 -0.48 -13.40 -17.57
CA LEU A 66 -1.87 -13.19 -18.00
C LEU A 66 -2.80 -12.91 -16.82
N GLY A 67 -2.67 -13.67 -15.72
CA GLY A 67 -3.42 -13.44 -14.49
C GLY A 67 -3.12 -12.07 -13.87
N GLY A 68 -1.84 -11.71 -13.78
CA GLY A 68 -1.40 -10.41 -13.26
C GLY A 68 -1.93 -9.24 -14.09
N PHE A 69 -1.87 -9.33 -15.43
CA PHE A 69 -2.39 -8.30 -16.33
C PHE A 69 -3.90 -8.11 -16.19
N SER A 70 -4.66 -9.20 -16.08
CA SER A 70 -6.11 -9.15 -15.81
C SER A 70 -6.42 -8.39 -14.51
N GLN A 71 -5.64 -8.64 -13.46
CA GLN A 71 -5.79 -7.95 -12.17
C GLN A 71 -5.43 -6.45 -12.27
N LEU A 72 -4.36 -6.08 -12.96
CA LEU A 72 -4.00 -4.68 -13.21
C LEU A 72 -5.10 -3.96 -13.99
N TYR A 73 -5.59 -4.58 -15.05
CA TYR A 73 -6.64 -4.01 -15.89
C TYR A 73 -7.92 -3.76 -15.09
N ARG A 74 -8.31 -4.70 -14.22
CA ARG A 74 -9.46 -4.54 -13.33
C ARG A 74 -9.26 -3.39 -12.34
N ASN A 75 -8.10 -3.29 -11.70
CA ASN A 75 -7.79 -2.20 -10.78
C ASN A 75 -7.86 -0.83 -11.47
N TYR A 76 -7.33 -0.74 -12.70
CA TYR A 76 -7.45 0.46 -13.52
C TYR A 76 -8.91 0.81 -13.83
N LYS A 77 -9.72 -0.17 -14.24
CA LYS A 77 -11.15 0.03 -14.52
C LYS A 77 -11.90 0.54 -13.30
N TYR A 78 -11.66 -0.01 -12.10
CA TYR A 78 -12.32 0.48 -10.88
C TYR A 78 -11.99 1.96 -10.59
N LYS A 79 -10.72 2.36 -10.73
CA LYS A 79 -10.32 3.77 -10.59
C LYS A 79 -11.06 4.67 -11.57
N GLN A 80 -11.17 4.25 -12.84
CA GLN A 80 -11.86 5.03 -13.87
C GLN A 80 -13.36 5.17 -13.61
N VAL A 81 -14.02 4.10 -13.16
CA VAL A 81 -15.46 4.15 -12.84
C VAL A 81 -15.71 5.08 -11.65
N VAL A 82 -14.92 4.98 -10.57
CA VAL A 82 -15.03 5.90 -9.43
C VAL A 82 -14.77 7.33 -9.85
N LYS A 83 -13.70 7.58 -10.61
CA LYS A 83 -13.36 8.92 -11.11
C LYS A 83 -14.51 9.50 -11.94
N SER A 84 -15.11 8.70 -12.82
CA SER A 84 -16.23 9.13 -13.66
C SER A 84 -17.48 9.47 -12.83
N ALA A 85 -17.81 8.62 -11.84
CA ALA A 85 -18.93 8.87 -10.93
C ALA A 85 -18.72 10.14 -10.07
N LEU A 86 -17.47 10.42 -9.65
CA LEU A 86 -17.13 11.65 -8.95
C LEU A 86 -17.11 12.88 -9.86
N ALA A 87 -16.68 12.72 -11.12
CA ALA A 87 -16.67 13.80 -12.10
C ALA A 87 -18.09 14.26 -12.46
N GLN A 88 -19.05 13.33 -12.54
CA GLN A 88 -20.48 13.67 -12.69
C GLN A 88 -21.03 14.54 -11.55
N ARG A 89 -20.36 14.54 -10.39
CA ARG A 89 -20.71 15.32 -9.19
C ARG A 89 -19.82 16.56 -9.01
N ASN A 90 -19.05 16.94 -10.03
CA ASN A 90 -18.11 18.07 -10.01
C ASN A 90 -17.09 18.03 -8.85
N PHE A 91 -16.78 16.86 -8.30
CA PHE A 91 -15.86 16.71 -7.16
C PHE A 91 -16.25 17.56 -5.92
N GLN A 92 -17.53 17.88 -5.75
CA GLN A 92 -18.02 18.73 -4.67
C GLN A 92 -19.25 18.12 -4.00
N GLY A 93 -19.47 18.43 -2.73
CA GLY A 93 -20.64 18.04 -1.97
C GLY A 93 -20.42 16.89 -0.99
N THR A 94 -21.45 16.66 -0.17
CA THR A 94 -21.45 15.65 0.89
C THR A 94 -22.38 14.51 0.52
N TYR A 95 -21.83 13.31 0.37
CA TYR A 95 -22.59 12.12 -0.02
C TYR A 95 -22.30 10.97 0.94
N LYS A 96 -23.30 10.12 1.20
CA LYS A 96 -23.03 8.87 1.92
C LYS A 96 -22.28 7.90 0.99
N LEU A 97 -21.24 7.28 1.53
CA LEU A 97 -20.42 6.30 0.81
C LEU A 97 -21.28 5.16 0.23
N GLU A 98 -22.31 4.74 0.96
CA GLU A 98 -23.20 3.65 0.56
C GLU A 98 -23.99 3.96 -0.70
N HIS A 99 -24.47 5.21 -0.86
CA HIS A 99 -25.23 5.60 -2.06
C HIS A 99 -24.33 5.60 -3.30
N ILE A 100 -23.11 6.11 -3.17
CA ILE A 100 -22.12 6.07 -4.27
C ILE A 100 -21.77 4.61 -4.59
N ALA A 101 -21.57 3.78 -3.56
CA ALA A 101 -21.25 2.37 -3.73
C ALA A 101 -22.37 1.61 -4.46
N LEU A 102 -23.64 1.89 -4.13
CA LEU A 102 -24.80 1.30 -4.79
C LEU A 102 -24.94 1.72 -6.25
N GLU A 103 -24.74 3.01 -6.55
CA GLU A 103 -24.81 3.53 -7.92
C GLU A 103 -23.75 2.91 -8.83
N ILE A 104 -22.55 2.70 -8.28
CA ILE A 104 -21.42 2.14 -9.03
C ILE A 104 -21.43 0.59 -9.03
N GLY A 105 -22.28 -0.04 -8.20
CA GLY A 105 -22.33 -1.50 -8.07
C GLY A 105 -21.09 -2.10 -7.38
N MET A 106 -20.47 -1.35 -6.44
CA MET A 106 -19.31 -1.79 -5.67
C MET A 106 -19.62 -1.93 -4.18
N LYS A 107 -18.81 -2.72 -3.47
CA LYS A 107 -18.87 -2.77 -2.01
C LYS A 107 -18.35 -1.44 -1.43
N PRO A 108 -18.97 -0.88 -0.36
CA PRO A 108 -18.49 0.34 0.29
C PRO A 108 -17.02 0.25 0.71
N LYS A 109 -16.59 -0.91 1.24
CA LYS A 109 -15.18 -1.18 1.59
C LYS A 109 -14.23 -1.05 0.39
N ILE A 110 -14.62 -1.57 -0.77
CA ILE A 110 -13.80 -1.50 -2.00
C ILE A 110 -13.76 -0.07 -2.50
N LEU A 111 -14.90 0.61 -2.53
CA LEU A 111 -14.98 2.01 -2.91
C LEU A 111 -14.07 2.88 -2.03
N LEU A 112 -14.09 2.67 -0.71
CA LEU A 112 -13.21 3.38 0.22
C LEU A 112 -11.72 3.17 -0.09
N ASN A 113 -11.32 1.93 -0.39
CA ASN A 113 -9.93 1.63 -0.80
C ASN A 113 -9.54 2.34 -2.10
N VAL A 114 -10.43 2.33 -3.10
CA VAL A 114 -10.18 3.03 -4.37
C VAL A 114 -10.12 4.54 -4.16
N LEU A 115 -10.98 5.10 -3.33
CA LEU A 115 -10.95 6.53 -2.96
C LEU A 115 -9.65 6.89 -2.26
N LEU A 116 -9.21 6.07 -1.29
CA LEU A 116 -7.94 6.27 -0.59
C LEU A 116 -6.78 6.30 -1.57
N ASP A 117 -6.74 5.37 -2.52
CA ASP A 117 -5.71 5.31 -3.56
C ASP A 117 -5.79 6.52 -4.52
N LEU A 118 -6.98 6.97 -4.91
CA LEU A 118 -7.13 8.19 -5.71
C LEU A 118 -6.67 9.45 -4.95
N ARG A 119 -6.84 9.48 -3.62
CA ARG A 119 -6.38 10.58 -2.75
C ARG A 119 -4.87 10.55 -2.57
N THR A 120 -4.25 9.40 -2.31
CA THR A 120 -2.79 9.29 -2.20
C THR A 120 -2.10 9.68 -3.50
N ASN A 121 -2.71 9.40 -4.65
CA ASN A 121 -2.23 9.83 -5.97
C ASN A 121 -2.54 11.32 -6.28
N GLY A 122 -3.16 12.07 -5.37
CA GLY A 122 -3.47 13.50 -5.55
C GLY A 122 -4.57 13.82 -6.56
N ILE A 123 -5.30 12.81 -7.05
CA ILE A 123 -6.33 12.96 -8.08
C ILE A 123 -7.60 13.57 -7.49
N ILE A 124 -7.92 13.23 -6.23
CA ILE A 124 -9.11 13.73 -5.53
C ILE A 124 -8.77 14.23 -4.13
N LYS A 125 -9.48 15.27 -3.68
CA LYS A 125 -9.47 15.74 -2.30
C LYS A 125 -10.83 15.42 -1.68
N TYR A 126 -10.82 14.69 -0.57
CA TYR A 126 -12.04 14.40 0.17
C TYR A 126 -11.74 14.28 1.66
N SER A 127 -12.73 14.52 2.51
CA SER A 127 -12.74 14.16 3.92
C SER A 127 -13.71 13.01 4.15
N PHE A 128 -13.39 12.11 5.10
CA PHE A 128 -14.24 10.98 5.46
C PHE A 128 -14.58 11.08 6.94
N ASP A 129 -15.88 11.07 7.23
CA ASP A 129 -16.41 11.04 8.59
C ASP A 129 -16.73 9.59 8.99
N ALA A 130 -15.98 9.07 9.96
CA ALA A 130 -16.10 7.70 10.43
C ALA A 130 -17.41 7.44 11.19
N GLU A 131 -18.01 8.47 11.80
CA GLU A 131 -19.24 8.33 12.58
C GLU A 131 -20.46 8.26 11.67
N THR A 132 -20.47 9.06 10.59
CA THR A 132 -21.63 9.17 9.71
C THR A 132 -21.52 8.41 8.40
N GLY A 133 -20.33 7.90 8.04
CA GLY A 133 -20.06 7.24 6.75
C GLY A 133 -20.14 8.18 5.55
N LYS A 134 -20.13 9.50 5.80
CA LYS A 134 -20.23 10.53 4.75
C LYS A 134 -18.84 10.89 4.21
N ILE A 135 -18.81 11.12 2.91
CA ILE A 135 -17.65 11.66 2.20
C ILE A 135 -17.97 13.10 1.81
N ILE A 136 -17.09 14.02 2.19
CA ILE A 136 -17.14 15.42 1.79
C ILE A 136 -16.08 15.63 0.69
N LEU A 137 -16.53 15.85 -0.54
CA LEU A 137 -15.65 16.05 -1.70
C LEU A 137 -15.18 17.51 -1.79
N GLY A 138 -13.93 17.73 -2.20
CA GLY A 138 -13.36 19.06 -2.46
C GLY A 138 -12.69 19.72 -1.26
N GLN A 139 -12.83 19.18 -0.05
CA GLN A 139 -12.10 19.68 1.12
C GLN A 139 -10.71 19.03 1.22
N PRO A 140 -9.63 19.82 1.36
CA PRO A 140 -8.35 19.30 1.82
C PRO A 140 -8.50 18.83 3.27
N ILE A 141 -7.88 17.71 3.62
CA ILE A 141 -7.85 17.24 5.00
C ILE A 141 -6.80 18.09 5.71
N THR A 142 -7.24 18.91 6.66
CA THR A 142 -6.33 19.54 7.61
C THR A 142 -6.00 18.48 8.66
N TYR A 143 -4.81 17.91 8.59
CA TYR A 143 -4.31 17.05 9.66
C TYR A 143 -4.22 17.89 10.93
N GLN A 144 -5.17 17.70 11.85
CA GLN A 144 -5.01 18.23 13.18
C GLN A 144 -4.02 17.31 13.91
N PRO A 145 -2.86 17.82 14.34
CA PRO A 145 -1.95 17.02 15.16
C PRO A 145 -2.71 16.58 16.41
N ALA A 146 -2.59 15.30 16.77
CA ALA A 146 -3.21 14.78 17.97
C ALA A 146 -2.73 15.60 19.17
N THR A 147 -3.65 16.28 19.85
CA THR A 147 -3.37 17.11 21.03
C THR A 147 -2.75 16.30 22.17
N GLU A 148 -2.88 14.98 22.12
CA GLU A 148 -2.40 14.03 23.11
C GLU A 148 -1.02 13.45 22.79
N TYR A 149 -0.50 13.66 21.57
CA TYR A 149 0.85 13.21 21.24
C TYR A 149 1.88 14.25 21.70
N VAL A 150 2.33 14.11 22.94
CA VAL A 150 3.54 14.76 23.40
C VAL A 150 4.71 13.90 22.91
N PRO A 151 5.53 14.37 21.94
CA PRO A 151 6.73 13.62 21.56
C PRO A 151 7.60 13.42 22.81
N PRO A 152 8.12 12.22 23.07
CA PRO A 152 9.02 12.01 24.20
C PRO A 152 10.21 12.96 24.09
N ALA A 153 10.54 13.62 25.19
CA ALA A 153 11.63 14.59 25.22
C ALA A 153 12.92 13.96 24.70
N LYS A 154 13.59 14.62 23.75
CA LYS A 154 14.83 14.14 23.10
C LYS A 154 16.01 14.02 24.09
N LYS A 155 15.85 14.54 25.30
CA LYS A 155 16.85 14.56 26.36
C LYS A 155 16.18 14.14 27.67
N LEU A 156 16.67 13.08 28.29
CA LEU A 156 16.32 12.69 29.65
C LEU A 156 17.02 13.67 30.62
N GLU A 157 16.31 14.12 31.65
CA GLU A 157 16.89 15.00 32.69
C GLU A 157 17.82 14.23 33.64
N THR A 158 17.59 12.93 33.80
CA THR A 158 18.39 12.05 34.65
C THR A 158 19.21 11.07 33.81
N PRO A 159 20.53 10.94 34.07
CA PRO A 159 21.38 10.01 33.34
C PRO A 159 21.03 8.56 33.69
N LEU A 160 20.91 7.72 32.67
CA LEU A 160 20.76 6.27 32.84
C LEU A 160 22.07 5.65 33.40
N PRO A 161 22.00 4.67 34.33
CA PRO A 161 23.20 4.01 34.86
C PRO A 161 23.97 3.33 33.73
N THR A 162 25.28 3.62 33.62
CA THR A 162 26.11 3.20 32.49
C THR A 162 27.36 2.51 33.00
N GLU A 163 27.26 1.22 33.32
CA GLU A 163 28.44 0.36 33.47
C GLU A 163 28.74 -0.29 32.10
N GLY A 164 29.84 0.14 31.47
CA GLY A 164 30.49 -0.60 30.38
C GLY A 164 29.85 -0.55 28.98
N LYS A 165 29.03 0.44 28.64
CA LYS A 165 28.36 0.50 27.32
C LYS A 165 28.50 1.87 26.65
N ASN A 166 28.83 1.87 25.35
CA ASN A 166 29.00 3.07 24.51
C ASN A 166 27.65 3.65 24.07
N TYR A 167 26.86 4.22 24.98
CA TYR A 167 25.67 4.97 24.63
C TYR A 167 25.59 6.29 25.39
N CYS A 168 24.92 7.27 24.79
CA CYS A 168 24.69 8.56 25.40
C CYS A 168 23.69 8.44 26.57
N VAL A 169 24.11 8.83 27.77
CA VAL A 169 23.31 8.75 29.01
C VAL A 169 22.02 9.58 28.96
N TYR A 170 21.98 10.60 28.10
CA TYR A 170 20.86 11.54 27.97
C TYR A 170 19.84 11.20 26.87
N CYS A 171 20.17 10.34 25.90
CA CYS A 171 19.27 10.05 24.77
C CYS A 171 19.29 8.58 24.31
N GLY A 172 20.13 7.73 24.92
CA GLY A 172 20.25 6.31 24.60
C GLY A 172 20.91 6.00 23.25
N HIS A 173 21.45 7.00 22.54
CA HIS A 173 22.08 6.79 21.24
C HIS A 173 23.43 6.07 21.39
N LYS A 174 23.66 5.02 20.60
CA LYS A 174 24.94 4.27 20.59
C LYS A 174 26.04 5.16 19.99
N MET A 175 27.14 5.33 20.71
CA MET A 175 28.28 6.15 20.32
C MET A 175 29.39 5.26 19.74
N GLU A 176 30.03 5.74 18.67
CA GLU A 176 31.32 5.21 18.24
C GLU A 176 32.43 5.86 19.09
N ALA A 177 33.44 5.08 19.49
CA ALA A 177 34.42 5.49 20.50
C ALA A 177 35.22 6.73 20.05
N GLY A 178 35.26 7.78 20.87
CA GLY A 178 36.17 8.93 20.69
C GLY A 178 35.55 10.32 20.51
N GLY A 179 34.24 10.51 20.71
CA GLY A 179 33.60 11.83 20.63
C GLY A 179 33.25 12.43 22.00
N ASN A 180 33.64 13.68 22.26
CA ASN A 180 33.26 14.42 23.48
C ASN A 180 31.77 14.85 23.50
N PHE A 181 31.06 14.72 22.37
CA PHE A 181 29.67 15.17 22.25
C PHE A 181 28.81 14.13 21.55
N CYS A 182 27.55 13.99 21.97
CA CYS A 182 26.60 13.11 21.31
C CYS A 182 26.05 13.75 20.02
N PRO A 183 26.17 13.11 18.84
CA PRO A 183 25.69 13.66 17.57
C PRO A 183 24.16 13.75 17.50
N ASN A 184 23.43 12.98 18.31
CA ASN A 184 21.97 12.95 18.26
C ASN A 184 21.31 14.03 19.14
N CYS A 185 21.83 14.28 20.35
CA CYS A 185 21.23 15.22 21.32
C CYS A 185 22.14 16.39 21.71
N GLY A 186 23.39 16.43 21.23
CA GLY A 186 24.34 17.51 21.52
C GLY A 186 24.82 17.60 22.97
N SER A 187 24.53 16.60 23.81
CA SER A 187 25.04 16.57 25.18
C SER A 187 26.54 16.29 25.19
N ASN A 188 27.26 16.96 26.09
CA ASN A 188 28.63 16.62 26.45
C ASN A 188 28.61 15.25 27.17
N LEU A 189 29.48 14.32 26.75
CA LEU A 189 29.54 12.94 27.23
C LEU A 189 30.55 12.75 28.37
#